data_AF-A0A3M2UQ34-F1
#
_entry.id   AF-A0A3M2UQ34-F1
#
_cell.length_a   1.000
_cell.length_b   1.000
_cell.length_c   1.000
_cell.angle_alpha   90.00
_cell.angle_beta   90.00
_cell.angle_gamma   90.00
#
_symmetry.space_group_name_H-M   'P 1'
#
loop_
_entity.id
_entity.type
_entity.pdbx_description
1 polymer ?
#
loop_
_entity_poly.entity_id
_entity_poly.type
_entity_poly.pdbx_seq_one_letter_code
_entity_poly.pdbx_strand_id
1 'polypeptide(L)'
;AEGAEQLSSSVDGLEDDELLPVARAFNQFLNLANIAEQYQLMHRRDDAQPLPFESRVLSELLDRLKAEGHQPETLARQLSKLEIELVLTAHPTEVARRTLIQKYDAIATQLAALDHRDLNSAERAQITSRLQRLIAEAWHTEEIRRIR
;
A
#
# COMPACT_ATOMS: atom_id res chain seq x y z
N ALA A 1 17.42 -25.97 -7.82
CA ALA A 1 16.86 -27.32 -7.92
C ALA A 1 16.67 -27.90 -6.51
N GLU A 2 17.73 -28.04 -5.72
CA GLU A 2 17.69 -28.57 -4.35
C GLU A 2 16.77 -27.80 -3.37
N GLY A 3 16.78 -26.47 -3.40
CA GLY A 3 15.89 -25.67 -2.55
C GLY A 3 14.39 -25.79 -2.87
N ALA A 4 14.04 -26.12 -4.12
CA ALA A 4 12.64 -26.34 -4.50
C ALA A 4 12.15 -27.72 -4.01
N GLU A 5 13.00 -28.74 -4.05
CA GLU A 5 12.70 -30.08 -3.51
C GLU A 5 12.58 -30.05 -1.98
N GLN A 6 13.45 -29.31 -1.29
CA GLN A 6 13.35 -29.14 0.17
C GLN A 6 12.07 -28.40 0.58
N LEU A 7 11.66 -27.38 -0.18
CA LEU A 7 10.41 -26.67 0.05
C LEU A 7 9.21 -27.57 -0.21
N SER A 8 9.21 -28.35 -1.30
CA SER A 8 8.13 -29.32 -1.59
C SER A 8 7.99 -30.31 -0.45
N SER A 9 9.09 -30.94 -0.02
CA SER A 9 9.09 -31.90 1.08
C SER A 9 8.57 -31.30 2.39
N SER A 10 8.92 -30.04 2.68
CA SER A 10 8.44 -29.34 3.89
C SER A 10 6.94 -29.00 3.81
N VAL A 11 6.42 -28.67 2.62
CA VAL A 11 5.00 -28.40 2.41
C VAL A 11 4.18 -29.70 2.39
N ASP A 12 4.71 -30.76 1.78
CA ASP A 12 4.08 -32.08 1.71
C ASP A 12 4.01 -32.77 3.10
N GLY A 13 4.87 -32.36 4.03
CA GLY A 13 4.89 -32.84 5.41
C GLY A 13 3.96 -32.11 6.39
N LEU A 14 3.25 -31.07 5.96
CA LEU A 14 2.30 -30.34 6.81
C LEU A 14 1.01 -31.14 7.01
N GLU A 15 0.48 -31.12 8.23
CA GLU A 15 -0.85 -31.67 8.51
C GLU A 15 -1.96 -30.74 7.96
N ASP A 16 -3.15 -31.28 7.69
CA ASP A 16 -4.27 -30.54 7.09
C ASP A 16 -4.67 -29.28 7.89
N ASP A 17 -4.49 -29.30 9.20
CA ASP A 17 -4.77 -28.18 10.11
C ASP A 17 -3.65 -27.12 10.13
N GLU A 18 -2.45 -27.44 9.65
CA GLU A 18 -1.31 -26.51 9.53
C GLU A 18 -1.31 -25.75 8.20
N LEU A 19 -1.88 -26.33 7.13
CA LEU A 19 -1.92 -25.73 5.79
C LEU A 19 -2.55 -24.33 5.79
N LEU A 20 -3.69 -24.17 6.47
CA LEU A 20 -4.43 -22.90 6.49
C LEU A 20 -3.69 -21.79 7.29
N PRO A 21 -3.20 -22.03 8.51
CA PRO A 21 -2.35 -21.08 9.23
C PRO A 21 -1.10 -20.65 8.45
N VAL A 22 -0.40 -21.59 7.80
CA VAL A 22 0.81 -21.30 7.04
C VAL A 22 0.48 -20.42 5.83
N ALA A 23 -0.55 -20.78 5.04
CA ALA A 23 -0.97 -19.96 3.90
C ALA A 23 -1.38 -18.54 4.31
N ARG A 24 -2.08 -18.41 5.45
CA ARG A 24 -2.47 -17.11 6.01
C ARG A 24 -1.26 -16.29 6.48
N ALA A 25 -0.26 -16.92 7.11
CA ALA A 25 0.96 -16.25 7.52
C ALA A 25 1.69 -15.63 6.33
N PHE A 26 1.85 -16.36 5.23
CA PHE A 26 2.46 -15.82 4.01
C PHE A 26 1.64 -14.69 3.39
N ASN A 27 0.30 -14.84 3.33
CA ASN A 27 -0.55 -13.78 2.79
C ASN A 27 -0.44 -12.49 3.61
N GLN A 28 -0.55 -12.61 4.94
CA GLN A 28 -0.44 -11.46 5.84
C GLN A 28 0.96 -10.82 5.79
N PHE A 29 2.01 -11.62 5.69
CA PHE A 29 3.37 -11.10 5.51
C PHE A 29 3.48 -10.30 4.21
N LEU A 30 2.97 -10.84 3.10
CA LEU A 30 2.98 -10.14 1.81
C LEU A 30 2.19 -8.84 1.86
N ASN A 31 1.00 -8.84 2.48
CA ASN A 31 0.19 -7.63 2.64
C ASN A 31 0.93 -6.56 3.46
N LEU A 32 1.58 -6.93 4.56
CA LEU A 32 2.38 -6.01 5.36
C LEU A 32 3.62 -5.49 4.62
N ALA A 33 4.29 -6.35 3.85
CA ALA A 33 5.42 -5.97 3.00
C ALA A 33 4.98 -4.95 1.93
N ASN A 34 3.84 -5.20 1.27
CA ASN A 34 3.26 -4.28 0.30
C ASN A 34 2.92 -2.93 0.94
N ILE A 35 2.31 -2.91 2.12
CA ILE A 35 2.01 -1.66 2.85
C ILE A 35 3.30 -0.90 3.18
N ALA A 36 4.34 -1.59 3.63
CA ALA A 36 5.62 -0.97 3.93
C ALA A 36 6.28 -0.38 2.67
N GLU A 37 6.20 -1.06 1.53
CA GLU A 37 6.70 -0.58 0.24
C GLU A 37 5.92 0.65 -0.25
N GLN A 38 4.59 0.61 -0.21
CA GLN A 38 3.75 1.76 -0.56
C GLN A 38 4.03 2.95 0.35
N TYR A 39 4.18 2.72 1.66
CA TYR A 39 4.57 3.76 2.61
C TYR A 39 5.94 4.37 2.24
N GLN A 40 6.94 3.54 2.00
CA GLN A 40 8.29 3.94 1.61
C GLN A 40 8.28 4.82 0.34
N LEU A 41 7.52 4.43 -0.69
CA LEU A 41 7.38 5.19 -1.94
C LEU A 41 6.74 6.57 -1.72
N MET A 42 5.80 6.67 -0.78
CA MET A 42 5.07 7.90 -0.51
C MET A 42 5.80 8.85 0.46
N HIS A 43 6.47 8.32 1.49
CA HIS A 43 6.91 9.14 2.65
C HIS A 43 8.43 9.26 2.80
N ARG A 44 9.23 8.33 2.31
CA ARG A 44 10.68 8.34 2.55
C ARG A 44 11.46 9.13 1.49
N ARG A 45 10.99 10.36 1.27
CA ARG A 45 11.67 11.37 0.47
C ARG A 45 12.37 12.32 1.45
N ASP A 46 13.70 12.25 1.49
CA ASP A 46 14.51 13.31 2.10
C ASP A 46 14.20 14.63 1.40
N ASP A 47 14.25 15.77 2.12
CA ASP A 47 14.08 17.13 1.57
C ASP A 47 15.04 17.43 0.39
N ALA A 48 16.09 16.62 0.22
CA ALA A 48 17.05 16.70 -0.88
C ALA A 48 16.61 15.99 -2.17
N GLN A 49 15.53 15.20 -2.14
CA GLN A 49 15.01 14.52 -3.33
C GLN A 49 14.13 15.46 -4.16
N PRO A 50 14.13 15.34 -5.50
CA PRO A 50 13.23 16.10 -6.36
C PRO A 50 11.76 15.88 -5.95
N LEU A 51 10.93 16.90 -6.17
CA LEU A 51 9.49 16.79 -5.96
C LEU A 51 8.90 15.54 -6.64
N PRO A 52 7.87 14.90 -6.05
CA PRO A 52 7.18 13.75 -6.62
C PRO A 52 6.80 13.99 -8.08
N PHE A 53 6.87 12.97 -8.95
CA PHE A 53 6.42 13.13 -10.35
C PHE A 53 5.01 13.72 -10.41
N GLU A 54 4.12 13.27 -9.53
CA GLU A 54 2.74 13.72 -9.40
C GLU A 54 2.64 15.22 -9.07
N SER A 55 3.57 15.75 -8.27
CA SER A 55 3.61 17.16 -7.87
C SER A 55 4.17 18.09 -8.95
N ARG A 56 5.04 17.58 -9.84
CA ARG A 56 5.71 18.39 -10.87
C ARG A 56 5.21 18.13 -12.29
N VAL A 57 4.57 17.00 -12.56
CA VAL A 57 4.15 16.60 -13.92
C VAL A 57 3.25 17.64 -14.56
N LEU A 58 2.28 18.18 -13.82
CA LEU A 58 1.33 19.13 -14.38
C LEU A 58 1.98 20.49 -14.66
N SER A 59 2.80 20.99 -13.73
CA SER A 59 3.54 22.24 -13.94
C SER A 59 4.56 22.12 -15.07
N GLU A 60 5.35 21.05 -15.10
CA GLU A 60 6.34 20.79 -16.15
C GLU A 60 5.67 20.64 -17.53
N LEU A 61 4.52 19.94 -17.59
CA LEU A 61 3.74 19.81 -18.81
C LEU A 61 3.23 21.17 -19.31
N LEU A 62 2.65 21.98 -18.42
CA LEU A 62 2.14 23.30 -18.78
C LEU A 62 3.25 24.24 -19.23
N ASP A 63 4.40 24.22 -18.57
CA ASP A 63 5.54 25.05 -18.94
C ASP A 63 6.13 24.63 -20.29
N ARG A 64 6.22 23.31 -20.56
CA ARG A 64 6.62 22.79 -21.87
C ARG A 64 5.66 23.25 -22.98
N LEU A 65 4.35 23.15 -22.75
CA LEU A 65 3.35 23.57 -23.73
C LEU A 65 3.40 25.08 -23.99
N LYS A 66 3.63 25.91 -22.96
CA LYS A 66 3.84 27.35 -23.14
C LYS A 66 5.11 27.63 -23.94
N ALA A 67 6.21 26.92 -23.67
CA ALA A 67 7.48 27.07 -24.39
C ALA A 67 7.37 26.70 -25.88
N GLU A 68 6.50 25.74 -26.22
CA GLU A 68 6.16 25.36 -27.59
C GLU A 68 5.22 26.37 -28.30
N GLY A 69 4.78 27.42 -27.61
CA GLY A 69 3.98 28.51 -28.16
C GLY A 69 2.46 28.33 -28.03
N HIS A 70 2.00 27.36 -27.23
CA HIS A 70 0.57 27.21 -26.96
C HIS A 70 0.05 28.32 -26.05
N GLN A 71 -1.00 29.01 -26.51
CA GLN A 71 -1.60 30.13 -25.78
C GLN A 71 -2.37 29.65 -24.52
N PRO A 72 -2.26 30.36 -23.38
CA PRO A 72 -2.95 30.00 -22.13
C PRO A 72 -4.46 29.80 -22.28
N GLU A 73 -5.14 30.61 -23.09
CA GLU A 73 -6.59 30.56 -23.32
C GLU A 73 -7.02 29.31 -24.09
N THR A 74 -6.12 28.77 -24.91
CA THR A 74 -6.35 27.52 -25.63
C THR A 74 -6.17 26.33 -24.70
N LEU A 75 -5.12 26.34 -23.87
CA LEU A 75 -4.89 25.30 -22.86
C LEU A 75 -6.04 25.25 -21.85
N ALA A 76 -6.50 26.40 -21.36
CA ALA A 76 -7.64 26.48 -20.44
C ALA A 76 -8.93 25.90 -21.04
N ARG A 77 -9.22 26.18 -22.32
CA ARG A 77 -10.37 25.61 -23.03
C ARG A 77 -10.28 24.10 -23.28
N GLN A 78 -9.08 23.56 -23.42
CA GLN A 78 -8.88 22.12 -23.57
C GLN A 78 -9.04 21.42 -22.21
N LEU A 79 -8.43 21.97 -21.16
CA LEU A 79 -8.60 21.48 -19.79
C LEU A 79 -10.07 21.53 -19.34
N SER A 80 -10.82 22.58 -19.73
CA SER A 80 -12.25 22.68 -19.39
C SER A 80 -13.14 21.64 -20.07
N LYS A 81 -12.61 20.93 -21.08
CA LYS A 81 -13.31 19.86 -21.81
C LYS A 81 -12.76 18.48 -21.49
N LEU A 82 -11.74 18.38 -20.64
CA LEU A 82 -11.13 17.12 -20.27
C LEU A 82 -12.11 16.32 -19.41
N GLU A 83 -12.41 15.10 -19.83
CA GLU A 83 -13.27 14.16 -19.13
C GLU A 83 -12.46 12.90 -18.83
N ILE A 84 -12.39 12.53 -17.55
CA ILE A 84 -11.70 11.32 -17.09
C ILE A 84 -12.73 10.48 -16.35
N GLU A 85 -13.08 9.34 -16.93
CA GLU A 85 -13.99 8.38 -16.32
C GLU A 85 -13.20 7.17 -15.81
N LEU A 86 -13.24 6.95 -14.50
CA LEU A 86 -12.61 5.78 -13.87
C LEU A 86 -13.65 4.67 -13.71
N VAL A 87 -13.55 3.64 -14.54
CA VAL A 87 -14.40 2.45 -14.44
C VAL A 87 -13.70 1.42 -13.55
N LEU A 88 -14.13 1.34 -12.28
CA LEU A 88 -13.66 0.32 -11.36
C LEU A 88 -14.23 -1.04 -11.77
N THR A 89 -13.35 -2.00 -12.03
CA THR A 89 -13.74 -3.38 -12.31
C THR A 89 -13.50 -4.23 -11.06
N ALA A 90 -14.26 -5.30 -10.91
CA ALA A 90 -14.02 -6.24 -9.82
C ALA A 90 -12.66 -6.93 -10.04
N HIS A 91 -11.83 -6.96 -9.00
CA HIS A 91 -10.61 -7.75 -9.07
C HIS A 91 -10.98 -9.24 -8.98
N PRO A 92 -10.57 -10.09 -9.95
CA PRO A 92 -11.07 -11.46 -10.08
C PRO A 92 -10.70 -12.38 -8.90
N THR A 93 -9.72 -11.98 -8.08
CA THR A 93 -9.20 -12.79 -6.98
C THR A 93 -9.16 -12.08 -5.63
N GLU A 94 -9.47 -10.79 -5.57
CA GLU A 94 -9.23 -9.97 -4.37
C GLU A 94 -10.55 -9.48 -3.78
N VAL A 95 -11.15 -10.33 -2.94
CA VAL A 95 -12.30 -9.95 -2.11
C VAL A 95 -11.78 -9.45 -0.75
N ALA A 96 -10.95 -8.40 -0.76
CA ALA A 96 -10.50 -7.79 0.48
C ALA A 96 -11.72 -7.22 1.23
N ARG A 97 -11.97 -7.69 2.46
CA ARG A 97 -13.04 -7.11 3.30
C ARG A 97 -12.69 -5.65 3.57
N ARG A 98 -13.66 -4.75 3.43
CA ARG A 98 -13.50 -3.31 3.76
C ARG A 98 -12.87 -3.08 5.14
N THR A 99 -13.16 -3.95 6.10
CA THR A 99 -12.57 -3.90 7.45
C THR A 99 -11.06 -4.14 7.45
N LEU A 100 -10.54 -5.00 6.58
CA LEU A 100 -9.10 -5.25 6.44
C LEU A 100 -8.40 -4.07 5.77
N ILE A 101 -9.00 -3.53 4.70
CA ILE A 101 -8.49 -2.32 4.03
C ILE A 101 -8.33 -1.18 5.05
N GLN A 102 -9.36 -0.94 5.88
CA GLN A 102 -9.30 0.08 6.94
C GLN A 102 -8.20 -0.20 7.98
N LYS A 103 -7.94 -1.47 8.31
CA LYS A 103 -6.83 -1.83 9.21
C LYS A 103 -5.48 -1.59 8.56
N TYR A 104 -5.34 -1.90 7.28
CA TYR A 104 -4.11 -1.64 6.52
C TYR A 104 -3.82 -0.15 6.38
N ASP A 105 -4.84 0.68 6.11
CA ASP A 105 -4.70 2.15 6.12
C ASP A 105 -4.28 2.67 7.50
N ALA A 106 -4.85 2.11 8.56
CA ALA A 106 -4.47 2.47 9.93
C ALA A 106 -3.02 2.07 10.25
N ILE A 107 -2.54 0.92 9.76
CA ILE A 107 -1.15 0.48 9.91
C ILE A 107 -0.23 1.47 9.18
N ALA A 108 -0.52 1.82 7.92
CA ALA A 108 0.24 2.80 7.16
C ALA A 108 0.33 4.16 7.88
N THR A 109 -0.78 4.61 8.48
CA THR A 109 -0.83 5.85 9.27
C THR A 109 0.07 5.78 10.51
N GLN A 110 0.13 4.64 11.21
CA GLN A 110 1.03 4.49 12.35
C GLN A 110 2.51 4.38 11.94
N LEU A 111 2.79 3.79 10.78
CA LEU A 111 4.15 3.80 10.20
C LEU A 111 4.60 5.23 9.89
N ALA A 112 3.71 6.06 9.33
CA ALA A 112 3.95 7.50 9.13
C ALA A 112 4.25 8.22 10.44
N ALA A 113 3.44 7.95 11.47
CA ALA A 113 3.63 8.53 12.78
C ALA A 113 4.99 8.16 13.40
N LEU A 114 5.52 6.95 13.16
CA LEU A 114 6.83 6.51 13.66
C LEU A 114 8.03 7.18 12.99
N ASP A 115 7.85 7.74 11.80
CA ASP A 115 8.94 8.34 11.01
C ASP A 115 9.22 9.80 11.41
N HIS A 116 8.38 10.37 12.28
CA HIS A 116 8.59 11.67 12.89
C HIS A 116 9.85 11.70 13.75
N ARG A 117 10.74 12.66 13.45
CA ARG A 117 12.06 12.80 14.10
C ARG A 117 11.98 13.37 15.53
N ASP A 118 10.83 13.89 15.92
CA ASP A 118 10.58 14.62 17.17
C ASP A 118 9.83 13.81 18.24
N LEU A 119 9.65 12.50 18.04
CA LEU A 119 8.96 11.63 18.99
C LEU A 119 9.77 11.39 20.27
N ASN A 120 9.10 11.48 21.42
CA ASN A 120 9.65 11.00 22.67
C ASN A 120 9.48 9.47 22.83
N SER A 121 10.16 8.89 23.82
CA SER A 121 10.15 7.44 24.04
C SER A 121 8.77 6.87 24.38
N ALA A 122 7.94 7.64 25.09
CA ALA A 122 6.59 7.22 25.46
C ALA A 122 5.64 7.22 24.25
N GLU A 123 5.71 8.25 23.41
CA GLU A 123 4.97 8.34 22.15
C GLU A 123 5.34 7.20 21.21
N ARG A 124 6.64 6.93 21.05
CA ARG A 124 7.12 5.81 20.23
C ARG A 124 6.61 4.46 20.74
N ALA A 125 6.61 4.26 22.06
CA ALA A 125 6.07 3.05 22.68
C ALA A 125 4.55 2.93 22.45
N GLN A 126 3.81 4.02 22.54
CA GLN A 126 2.36 4.05 22.30
C GLN A 126 2.02 3.72 20.84
N ILE A 127 2.74 4.30 19.88
CA ILE A 127 2.55 4.00 18.45
C ILE A 127 2.89 2.53 18.16
N THR A 128 3.99 2.03 18.72
CA THR A 128 4.40 0.61 18.58
C THR A 128 3.34 -0.34 19.15
N SER A 129 2.82 -0.05 20.34
CA SER A 129 1.73 -0.85 20.95
C SER A 129 0.47 -0.84 20.08
N ARG A 130 0.15 0.31 19.47
CA ARG A 130 -1.01 0.41 18.56
C ARG A 130 -0.80 -0.37 17.26
N LEU A 131 0.40 -0.35 16.69
CA LEU A 131 0.76 -1.18 15.54
C LEU A 131 0.61 -2.68 15.84
N GLN A 132 1.16 -3.15 16.96
CA GLN A 132 1.04 -4.54 17.38
C GLN A 132 -0.43 -4.97 17.51
N ARG A 133 -1.27 -4.10 18.06
CA ARG A 133 -2.71 -4.34 18.18
C ARG A 133 -3.39 -4.44 16.82
N LEU A 134 -3.11 -3.50 15.91
CA LEU A 134 -3.68 -3.52 14.55
C LEU A 134 -3.28 -4.79 13.78
N ILE A 135 -2.03 -5.23 13.91
CA ILE A 135 -1.53 -6.47 13.30
C ILE A 135 -2.24 -7.69 13.90
N ALA A 136 -2.37 -7.75 15.22
CA ALA A 136 -3.09 -8.85 15.89
C ALA A 136 -4.57 -8.89 15.50
N GLU A 137 -5.23 -7.73 15.40
CA GLU A 137 -6.60 -7.64 14.93
C GLU A 137 -6.75 -8.09 13.47
N ALA A 138 -5.80 -7.74 12.59
CA ALA A 138 -5.80 -8.22 11.20
C ALA A 138 -5.64 -9.75 11.16
N TRP A 139 -4.71 -10.31 11.95
CA TRP A 139 -4.49 -11.76 12.06
C TRP A 139 -5.75 -12.54 12.48
N HIS A 140 -6.48 -12.02 13.46
CA HIS A 140 -7.71 -12.66 13.95
C HIS A 140 -8.96 -12.34 13.12
N THR A 141 -8.86 -11.44 12.13
CA THR A 141 -9.95 -11.16 11.21
C THR A 141 -9.93 -12.17 10.06
N GLU A 142 -10.99 -12.97 9.92
CA GLU A 142 -11.08 -13.88 8.78
C GLU A 142 -11.14 -13.12 7.45
N GLU A 143 -10.18 -13.36 6.57
CA GLU A 143 -10.14 -12.75 5.22
C GLU A 143 -11.03 -13.51 4.23
N ILE A 144 -11.09 -14.84 4.37
CA ILE A 144 -11.79 -15.74 3.46
C ILE A 144 -13.30 -15.67 3.75
N ARG A 145 -14.11 -15.33 2.74
CA ARG A 145 -15.58 -15.50 2.82
C ARG A 145 -15.90 -16.98 2.77
N ARG A 146 -16.60 -17.51 3.79
CA ARG A 146 -17.07 -18.90 3.83
C ARG A 146 -18.29 -19.20 2.94
N ILE A 147 -18.80 -18.23 2.17
CA ILE A 147 -20.05 -18.40 1.42
C ILE A 147 -19.92 -17.75 0.03
N ARG A 148 -20.24 -18.55 -1.01
CA ARG A 148 -20.50 -18.13 -2.38
C ARG A 148 -21.92 -17.57 -2.50
#